data_AF-A0AAN9GPC1-F1
#
_entry.id   AF-A0AAN9GPC1-F1
#
_cell.length_a   1.000
_cell.length_b   1.000
_cell.length_c   1.000
_cell.angle_alpha   90.00
_cell.angle_beta   90.00
_cell.angle_gamma   90.00
#
_symmetry.space_group_name_H-M   'P 1'
#
loop_
_entity.id
_entity.type
_entity.pdbx_description
1 polymer ?
#
loop_
_entity_poly.entity_id
_entity_poly.type
_entity_poly.pdbx_seq_one_letter_code
_entity_poly.pdbx_strand_id
1 'polypeptide(L)'
;MTSEELTSQMTSLSMGEALRMCEKTTNIETIIALTHHPAPRVRKRALAEMCPCRVKEDLSDFWERVFQMVPDDDADVRYQVMHTLCDGSPNHLELRVAEALDSFNRDADPKIRRKAHQCLTSYWRKGKWNIM
;
A
#
# COMPACT_ATOMS: atom_id res chain seq x y z
N MET A 1 24.28 -4.39 -5.86
CA MET A 1 23.17 -5.25 -5.41
C MET A 1 22.01 -4.99 -6.34
N THR A 2 21.47 -6.01 -6.99
CA THR A 2 20.30 -5.88 -7.87
C THR A 2 19.01 -5.78 -7.04
N SER A 3 17.92 -5.32 -7.66
CA SER A 3 16.59 -5.28 -7.00
C SER A 3 16.12 -6.68 -6.56
N GLU A 4 16.45 -7.71 -7.35
CA GLU A 4 16.16 -9.11 -7.02
C GLU A 4 16.97 -9.60 -5.81
N GLU A 5 18.26 -9.29 -5.76
CA GLU A 5 19.12 -9.64 -4.61
C GLU A 5 18.62 -8.99 -3.31
N LEU A 6 18.24 -7.70 -3.38
CA LEU A 6 17.67 -6.99 -2.24
C LEU A 6 16.35 -7.60 -1.78
N THR A 7 15.46 -7.95 -2.72
CA THR A 7 14.18 -8.58 -2.41
C THR A 7 14.38 -9.95 -1.78
N SER A 8 15.28 -10.78 -2.33
CA SER A 8 15.63 -12.07 -1.74
C SER A 8 16.21 -11.91 -0.33
N GLN A 9 17.05 -10.91 -0.10
CA GLN A 9 17.61 -10.65 1.22
C GLN A 9 16.52 -10.24 2.21
N MET A 10 15.67 -9.28 1.86
CA MET A 10 14.61 -8.77 2.76
C MET A 10 13.55 -9.83 3.08
N THR A 11 13.20 -10.67 2.11
CA THR A 11 12.22 -11.77 2.30
C THR A 11 12.77 -12.92 3.14
N SER A 12 14.09 -13.04 3.26
CA SER A 12 14.77 -14.07 4.08
C SER A 12 14.92 -13.70 5.56
N LEU A 13 14.72 -12.42 5.90
CA LEU A 13 14.82 -11.95 7.29
C LEU A 13 13.76 -12.62 8.16
N SER A 14 14.06 -12.79 9.45
CA SER A 14 13.01 -13.13 10.40
C SER A 14 12.00 -11.98 10.49
N MET A 15 10.75 -12.27 10.85
CA MET A 15 9.72 -11.24 11.03
C MET A 15 10.20 -10.11 11.96
N GLY A 16 10.88 -10.44 13.06
CA GLY A 16 11.38 -9.43 14.01
C GLY A 16 12.49 -8.54 13.44
N GLU A 17 13.38 -9.09 12.61
CA GLU A 17 14.40 -8.32 11.90
C GLU A 17 13.79 -7.43 10.81
N ALA A 18 12.86 -7.98 10.03
CA ALA A 18 12.18 -7.25 8.97
C ALA A 18 11.35 -6.07 9.51
N LEU A 19 10.64 -6.26 10.63
CA LEU A 19 9.93 -5.17 11.30
C LEU A 19 10.88 -4.08 11.80
N ARG A 20 12.00 -4.46 12.43
CA ARG A 20 13.04 -3.50 12.84
C ARG A 20 13.66 -2.78 11.65
N MET A 21 13.78 -3.43 10.51
CA MET A 21 14.26 -2.80 9.28
C MET A 21 13.27 -1.76 8.78
N CYS A 22 11.96 -2.07 8.74
CA CYS A 22 10.92 -1.12 8.37
C CYS A 22 11.01 0.17 9.20
N GLU A 23 11.25 0.06 10.51
CA GLU A 23 11.32 1.23 11.41
C GLU A 23 12.57 2.09 11.21
N LYS A 24 13.67 1.50 10.76
CA LYS A 24 14.99 2.17 10.71
C LYS A 24 15.35 2.71 9.33
N THR A 25 14.83 2.10 8.27
CA THR A 25 15.21 2.47 6.91
C THR A 25 14.33 3.60 6.37
N THR A 26 14.95 4.52 5.64
CA THR A 26 14.26 5.50 4.78
C THR A 26 14.50 5.20 3.30
N ASN A 27 15.25 4.14 2.98
CA ASN A 27 15.55 3.76 1.62
C ASN A 27 14.32 3.09 0.99
N ILE A 28 13.78 3.71 -0.06
CA ILE A 28 12.54 3.27 -0.70
C ILE A 28 12.64 1.87 -1.30
N GLU A 29 13.76 1.52 -1.93
CA GLU A 29 13.98 0.18 -2.52
C GLU A 29 13.92 -0.91 -1.44
N THR A 30 14.48 -0.64 -0.26
CA THR A 30 14.44 -1.54 0.90
C THR A 30 13.00 -1.70 1.40
N ILE A 31 12.23 -0.61 1.46
CA ILE A 31 10.84 -0.67 1.91
C ILE A 31 9.97 -1.44 0.89
N ILE A 32 10.16 -1.19 -0.41
CA ILE A 32 9.52 -1.95 -1.49
C ILE A 32 9.87 -3.44 -1.39
N ALA A 33 11.14 -3.78 -1.19
CA ALA A 33 11.57 -5.17 -0.99
C ALA A 33 10.88 -5.84 0.22
N LEU A 34 10.74 -5.12 1.34
CA LEU A 34 10.03 -5.61 2.54
C LEU A 34 8.53 -5.87 2.30
N THR A 35 7.90 -5.22 1.31
CA THR A 35 6.50 -5.54 0.95
C THR A 35 6.33 -6.90 0.26
N HIS A 36 7.40 -7.60 -0.08
CA HIS A 36 7.36 -8.97 -0.60
C HIS A 36 7.48 -10.02 0.51
N HIS A 37 7.68 -9.59 1.76
CA HIS A 37 7.93 -10.49 2.87
C HIS A 37 6.75 -11.47 3.12
N PRO A 38 7.00 -12.75 3.42
CA PRO A 38 5.94 -13.75 3.59
C PRO A 38 4.98 -13.43 4.74
N ALA A 39 5.47 -12.83 5.83
CA ALA A 39 4.64 -12.40 6.95
C ALA A 39 3.80 -11.14 6.62
N PRO A 40 2.46 -11.19 6.69
CA PRO A 40 1.58 -10.05 6.39
C PRO A 40 1.85 -8.82 7.26
N ARG A 41 2.23 -9.04 8.52
CA ARG A 41 2.60 -7.96 9.45
C ARG A 41 3.75 -7.10 8.94
N VAL A 42 4.74 -7.72 8.28
CA VAL A 42 5.87 -7.00 7.68
C VAL A 42 5.39 -6.22 6.46
N ARG A 43 4.62 -6.85 5.57
CA ARG A 43 4.08 -6.18 4.38
C ARG A 43 3.26 -4.95 4.73
N LYS A 44 2.34 -5.08 5.71
CA LYS A 44 1.54 -3.97 6.23
C LYS A 44 2.41 -2.86 6.80
N ARG A 45 3.43 -3.20 7.62
CA ARG A 45 4.30 -2.19 8.23
C ARG A 45 5.13 -1.45 7.18
N ALA A 46 5.73 -2.16 6.23
CA ALA A 46 6.47 -1.57 5.12
C ALA A 46 5.58 -0.62 4.31
N LEU A 47 4.34 -1.05 4.00
CA LEU A 47 3.36 -0.22 3.31
C LEU A 47 2.95 1.06 4.09
N ALA A 48 2.96 1.01 5.42
CA ALA A 48 2.67 2.18 6.26
C ALA A 48 3.84 3.18 6.30
N GLU A 49 5.09 2.73 6.22
CA GLU A 49 6.25 3.63 6.05
C GLU A 49 6.19 4.35 4.70
N MET A 50 5.52 3.71 3.75
CA MET A 50 5.22 4.16 2.41
C MET A 50 4.02 5.13 2.30
N CYS A 51 3.50 5.68 3.40
CA CYS A 51 2.43 6.67 3.31
C CYS A 51 2.87 7.93 2.51
N PRO A 52 2.08 8.46 1.56
CA PRO A 52 2.38 9.72 0.87
C PRO A 52 2.57 10.90 1.83
N CYS A 53 1.89 10.86 2.98
CA CYS A 53 2.09 11.77 4.11
C CYS A 53 3.55 11.82 4.61
N ARG A 54 4.33 10.74 4.42
CA ARG A 54 5.75 10.60 4.76
C ARG A 54 6.67 10.81 3.58
N VAL A 55 6.38 10.20 2.43
CA VAL A 55 7.28 10.16 1.27
C VAL A 55 7.26 11.48 0.46
N LYS A 56 6.11 12.14 0.33
CA LYS A 56 5.93 13.44 -0.38
C LYS A 56 6.51 13.52 -1.80
N GLU A 57 6.85 12.39 -2.40
CA GLU A 57 7.43 12.27 -3.74
C GLU A 57 6.57 11.33 -4.60
N ASP A 58 6.48 11.65 -5.89
CA ASP A 58 5.76 10.84 -6.89
C ASP A 58 6.71 9.77 -7.45
N LEU A 59 6.83 8.67 -6.73
CA LEU A 59 7.73 7.57 -7.07
C LEU A 59 6.95 6.48 -7.82
N SER A 60 7.29 6.24 -9.09
CA SER A 60 6.54 5.30 -9.94
C SER A 60 6.61 3.86 -9.44
N ASP A 61 7.79 3.36 -9.06
CA ASP A 61 7.98 1.98 -8.58
C ASP A 61 7.20 1.71 -7.28
N PHE A 62 7.09 2.75 -6.45
CA PHE A 62 6.29 2.74 -5.25
C PHE A 62 4.81 2.54 -5.58
N TRP A 63 4.24 3.39 -6.44
CA TRP A 63 2.81 3.33 -6.76
C TRP A 63 2.47 2.02 -7.45
N GLU A 64 3.34 1.57 -8.36
CA GLU A 64 3.20 0.29 -9.01
C GLU A 64 3.16 -0.85 -7.99
N ARG A 65 4.04 -0.82 -6.98
CA ARG A 65 4.00 -1.82 -5.92
C ARG A 65 2.71 -1.76 -5.10
N VAL A 66 2.22 -0.57 -4.75
CA VAL A 66 0.95 -0.42 -4.02
C VAL A 66 -0.21 -1.04 -4.81
N PHE A 67 -0.28 -0.82 -6.13
CA PHE A 67 -1.32 -1.43 -6.98
C PHE A 67 -1.19 -2.96 -7.05
N GLN A 68 0.02 -3.51 -7.12
CA GLN A 68 0.24 -4.96 -7.09
C GLN A 68 -0.23 -5.61 -5.78
N MET A 69 -0.33 -4.84 -4.69
CA MET A 69 -0.78 -5.33 -3.38
C MET A 69 -2.31 -5.24 -3.18
N VAL A 70 -3.07 -4.67 -4.12
CA VAL A 70 -4.55 -4.65 -4.05
C VAL A 70 -5.17 -6.03 -3.77
N PRO A 71 -4.72 -7.13 -4.41
CA PRO A 71 -5.23 -8.47 -4.15
C PRO A 71 -4.46 -9.23 -3.05
N ASP A 72 -3.77 -8.56 -2.10
CA ASP A 72 -3.05 -9.27 -1.01
C ASP A 72 -3.99 -10.22 -0.23
N ASP A 73 -3.52 -11.40 0.13
CA ASP A 73 -4.33 -12.41 0.83
C ASP A 73 -4.83 -11.91 2.20
N ASP A 74 -4.05 -11.07 2.86
CA ASP A 74 -4.35 -10.58 4.21
C ASP A 74 -5.19 -9.29 4.17
N ALA A 75 -6.36 -9.33 4.81
CA ALA A 75 -7.30 -8.21 4.83
C ALA A 75 -6.70 -6.94 5.46
N ASP A 76 -5.80 -7.10 6.43
CA ASP A 76 -5.16 -6.00 7.14
C ASP A 76 -4.13 -5.29 6.24
N VAL A 77 -3.48 -6.03 5.34
CA VAL A 77 -2.65 -5.48 4.26
C VAL A 77 -3.51 -4.78 3.21
N ARG A 78 -4.58 -5.42 2.71
CA ARG A 78 -5.50 -4.80 1.72
C ARG A 78 -6.11 -3.50 2.22
N TYR A 79 -6.51 -3.44 3.49
CA TYR A 79 -7.01 -2.20 4.10
C TYR A 79 -5.93 -1.10 4.08
N GLN A 80 -4.67 -1.45 4.37
CA GLN A 80 -3.56 -0.51 4.32
C GLN A 80 -3.29 -0.03 2.89
N VAL A 81 -3.42 -0.88 1.87
CA VAL A 81 -3.32 -0.49 0.45
C VAL A 81 -4.39 0.54 0.10
N MET A 82 -5.65 0.25 0.42
CA MET A 82 -6.76 1.19 0.20
C MET A 82 -6.50 2.53 0.90
N HIS A 83 -5.99 2.51 2.14
CA HIS A 83 -5.60 3.73 2.85
C HIS A 83 -4.53 4.50 2.08
N THR A 84 -3.42 3.86 1.71
CA THR A 84 -2.31 4.51 0.99
C THR A 84 -2.76 5.13 -0.33
N LEU A 85 -3.64 4.47 -1.09
CA LEU A 85 -4.19 5.00 -2.35
C LEU A 85 -5.07 6.24 -2.11
N CYS A 86 -5.86 6.26 -1.04
CA CYS A 86 -6.78 7.36 -0.74
C CYS A 86 -6.14 8.52 0.04
N ASP A 87 -4.91 8.37 0.52
CA ASP A 87 -4.21 9.35 1.36
C ASP A 87 -3.30 10.31 0.55
N GLY A 88 -3.74 10.64 -0.67
CA GLY A 88 -3.07 11.62 -1.54
C GLY A 88 -2.25 11.03 -2.69
N SER A 89 -2.79 10.02 -3.38
CA SER A 89 -2.24 9.60 -4.68
C SER A 89 -2.12 10.75 -5.68
N PRO A 90 -1.06 10.81 -6.51
CA PRO A 90 -0.94 11.74 -7.62
C PRO A 90 -2.18 11.77 -8.52
N ASN A 91 -2.55 12.96 -9.02
CA ASN A 91 -3.72 13.15 -9.88
C ASN A 91 -3.69 12.26 -11.13
N HIS A 92 -2.51 11.99 -11.68
CA HIS A 92 -2.38 11.17 -12.88
C HIS A 92 -2.76 9.69 -12.66
N LEU A 93 -2.89 9.25 -11.41
CA LEU A 93 -3.28 7.88 -11.03
C LEU A 93 -4.78 7.75 -10.70
N GLU A 94 -5.55 8.83 -10.79
CA GLU A 94 -6.96 8.91 -10.37
C GLU A 94 -7.82 7.75 -10.91
N LEU A 95 -7.69 7.41 -12.19
CA LEU A 95 -8.43 6.30 -12.80
C LEU A 95 -8.07 4.94 -12.17
N ARG A 96 -6.78 4.67 -12.00
CA ARG A 96 -6.29 3.42 -11.38
C ARG A 96 -6.74 3.31 -9.92
N VAL A 97 -6.77 4.44 -9.21
CA VAL A 97 -7.28 4.49 -7.83
C VAL A 97 -8.78 4.18 -7.79
N ALA A 98 -9.56 4.73 -8.72
CA ALA A 98 -10.99 4.42 -8.83
C ALA A 98 -11.25 2.93 -9.12
N GLU A 99 -10.46 2.31 -10.01
CA GLU A 99 -10.52 0.87 -10.32
C GLU A 99 -10.16 0.00 -9.10
N ALA A 100 -9.12 0.37 -8.35
CA ALA A 100 -8.75 -0.30 -7.11
C ALA A 100 -9.87 -0.18 -6.06
N LEU A 101 -10.48 0.99 -5.92
CA LEU A 101 -11.61 1.20 -5.01
C LEU A 101 -12.85 0.40 -5.41
N ASP A 102 -13.11 0.23 -6.71
CA ASP A 102 -14.20 -0.62 -7.18
C ASP A 102 -13.96 -2.10 -6.83
N SER A 103 -12.70 -2.54 -6.86
CA SER A 103 -12.29 -3.87 -6.37
C SER A 103 -12.51 -4.00 -4.85
N PHE A 104 -12.05 -3.02 -4.06
CA PHE A 104 -12.26 -3.00 -2.62
C PHE A 104 -13.74 -2.92 -2.21
N ASN A 105 -14.58 -2.29 -3.04
CA ASN A 105 -16.02 -2.24 -2.81
C ASN A 105 -16.71 -3.63 -2.90
N ARG A 106 -16.00 -4.62 -3.46
CA ARG A 106 -16.40 -6.04 -3.53
C ARG A 106 -15.52 -6.97 -2.68
N ASP A 107 -14.63 -6.42 -1.84
CA ASP A 107 -13.71 -7.19 -0.98
C ASP A 107 -14.47 -8.20 -0.11
N ALA A 108 -13.86 -9.33 0.26
CA ALA A 108 -14.47 -10.27 1.21
C ALA A 108 -14.65 -9.67 2.62
N ASP A 109 -13.77 -8.75 3.01
CA ASP A 109 -13.81 -8.09 4.31
C ASP A 109 -14.86 -6.94 4.32
N PRO A 110 -15.86 -6.98 5.21
CA PRO A 110 -16.92 -5.99 5.26
C PRO A 110 -16.45 -4.58 5.68
N LYS A 111 -15.35 -4.46 6.43
CA LYS A 111 -14.77 -3.17 6.81
C LYS A 111 -14.12 -2.50 5.60
N ILE A 112 -13.39 -3.25 4.78
CA ILE A 112 -12.82 -2.76 3.53
C ILE A 112 -13.94 -2.29 2.59
N ARG A 113 -14.94 -3.16 2.32
CA ARG A 113 -16.08 -2.79 1.46
C ARG A 113 -16.75 -1.48 1.87
N ARG A 114 -17.10 -1.36 3.16
CA ARG A 114 -17.76 -0.16 3.68
C ARG A 114 -16.90 1.09 3.48
N LYS A 115 -15.60 0.99 3.71
CA LYS A 115 -14.70 2.15 3.58
C LYS A 115 -14.47 2.53 2.12
N ALA A 116 -14.32 1.56 1.22
CA ALA A 116 -14.23 1.80 -0.21
C ALA A 116 -15.48 2.50 -0.74
N HIS A 117 -16.67 2.03 -0.33
CA HIS A 117 -17.95 2.67 -0.65
C HIS A 117 -18.01 4.14 -0.20
N GLN A 118 -17.52 4.44 1.02
CA GLN A 118 -17.44 5.82 1.52
C GLN A 118 -16.53 6.69 0.64
N CYS A 119 -15.36 6.17 0.23
CA CYS A 119 -14.40 6.91 -0.60
C CYS A 119 -14.99 7.21 -1.98
N LEU A 120 -15.59 6.21 -2.65
CA LEU A 120 -16.33 6.38 -3.91
C LEU A 120 -17.44 7.41 -3.82
N THR A 121 -18.24 7.34 -2.75
CA THR A 121 -19.32 8.30 -2.53
C THR A 121 -18.79 9.73 -2.32
N SER A 122 -17.70 9.90 -1.56
CA SER A 122 -17.09 11.22 -1.39
C SER A 122 -16.58 11.77 -2.70
N TYR A 123 -15.91 10.94 -3.49
CA TYR A 123 -15.37 11.35 -4.77
C TYR A 123 -16.46 11.76 -5.76
N TRP A 124 -17.50 10.95 -5.95
CA TRP A 124 -18.58 11.33 -6.86
C TRP A 124 -19.28 12.64 -6.45
N ARG A 125 -19.29 12.97 -5.16
CA ARG A 125 -19.93 14.21 -4.66
C ARG A 125 -19.01 15.43 -4.71
N LYS A 126 -17.69 15.24 -4.56
CA LYS A 126 -16.74 16.35 -4.29
C LYS A 126 -15.50 16.37 -5.18
N GLY A 127 -15.31 15.35 -6.02
CA GLY A 127 -14.08 15.11 -6.78
C GLY A 127 -12.87 14.76 -5.90
N LYS A 128 -13.08 14.30 -4.66
CA LYS A 128 -12.00 14.02 -3.69
C LYS A 128 -12.21 12.72 -2.92
N TRP A 129 -11.16 11.90 -2.88
CA TRP A 129 -11.09 10.60 -2.17
C TRP A 129 -10.53 10.70 -0.75
N ASN A 130 -9.88 11.82 -0.38
CA ASN A 130 -9.16 12.00 0.88
C ASN A 130 -10.10 12.14 2.09
N ILE A 131 -10.73 11.03 2.49
CA ILE A 131 -11.57 10.90 3.69
C ILE A 131 -11.05 9.83 4.65
N MET A 132 -9.79 9.42 4.46
CA MET A 132 -9.09 8.45 5.30
C MET A 132 -8.53 9.09 6.56
#